data_AF-A0A2M7ZJW6-F1
#
_entry.id   AF-A0A2M7ZJW6-F1
#
_cell.length_a   1.000
_cell.length_b   1.000
_cell.length_c   1.000
_cell.angle_alpha   90.00
_cell.angle_beta   90.00
_cell.angle_gamma   90.00
#
_symmetry.space_group_name_H-M   'P 1'
#
loop_
_entity.id
_entity.type
_entity.pdbx_description
1 polymer ?
#
loop_
_entity_poly.entity_id
_entity_poly.type
_entity_poly.pdbx_seq_one_letter_code
_entity_poly.pdbx_strand_id
1 'polypeptide(L)'
;MEKLILNHKELYRLPWTLPDNAISWLEPTAQCNLSCDGCYRDNTKNSHKTFEEVKHELDVFQRLRNTDCISIAGGDPLLYPNILELVKEIKSRDIKPIINTNGLALTKEFLIDLKNAGVFGFTFHVDSKQGRPGKWKGKDEIELNELRYHYAKMVADVGGMSCSFNSTVYEDTLKHVPDLVAWAEKHIDIVHTMVFIMFRHVVPQMKFDWFAGGQKVDWQNIKYHSDVERKVDINAQAVLDEIRKIFPEFTPAAYLNGTDQPDTFKWLLTERVGTKKKIFGYLGKKYIEFVMSTFHFFSGKYLSYASPKLTKQGKSILLLWAFDKGSRKAAKKYLLACLKNPLNIFRKLYLQTIMFIQPVDFGVDGEQNMCDGCPDVTVWNDKLVWSCRLEEQKQFGTFLKSVPQK
;
A
#
# COMPACT_ATOMS: atom_id res chain seq x y z
N MET A 1 27.95 3.69 -12.76
CA MET A 1 26.93 2.75 -13.27
C MET A 1 25.85 3.59 -13.91
N GLU A 2 25.52 3.35 -15.18
CA GLU A 2 24.33 3.93 -15.80
C GLU A 2 23.10 3.64 -14.93
N LYS A 3 22.31 4.68 -14.65
CA LYS A 3 21.09 4.55 -13.85
C LYS A 3 20.09 3.76 -14.70
N LEU A 4 19.82 2.51 -14.34
CA LEU A 4 18.89 1.62 -15.05
C LEU A 4 17.46 2.16 -14.88
N ILE A 5 17.02 2.97 -15.85
CA ILE A 5 15.65 3.48 -15.94
C ILE A 5 14.72 2.29 -16.18
N LEU A 6 13.67 2.16 -15.37
CA LEU A 6 12.63 1.16 -15.57
C LEU A 6 11.93 1.35 -16.90
N ASN A 7 11.86 0.28 -17.69
CA ASN A 7 11.06 0.24 -18.89
C ASN A 7 9.68 -0.35 -18.59
N HIS A 8 8.64 0.47 -18.62
CA HIS A 8 7.27 0.04 -18.34
C HIS A 8 6.78 -1.11 -19.26
N LYS A 9 7.33 -1.25 -20.48
CA LYS A 9 7.01 -2.34 -21.41
C LYS A 9 7.47 -3.71 -20.92
N GLU A 10 8.40 -3.75 -19.97
CA GLU A 10 8.89 -4.99 -19.34
C GLU A 10 8.02 -5.45 -18.17
N LEU A 11 7.10 -4.60 -17.70
CA LEU A 11 6.20 -4.85 -16.59
C LEU A 11 4.78 -5.19 -17.08
N TYR A 12 3.98 -5.78 -16.20
CA TYR A 12 2.54 -5.93 -16.42
C TYR A 12 1.84 -4.65 -16.00
N ARG A 13 1.15 -3.98 -16.91
CA ARG A 13 0.24 -2.90 -16.52
C ARG A 13 -0.97 -3.53 -15.83
N LEU A 14 -1.17 -3.23 -14.56
CA LEU A 14 -2.31 -3.70 -13.80
C LEU A 14 -3.59 -3.30 -14.52
N PRO A 15 -4.59 -4.17 -14.66
CA PRO A 15 -5.81 -3.89 -15.43
C PRO A 15 -6.82 -3.05 -14.65
N TRP A 16 -6.37 -2.38 -13.59
CA TRP A 16 -7.21 -1.65 -12.66
C TRP A 16 -7.64 -0.32 -13.26
N THR A 17 -8.94 -0.05 -13.17
CA THR A 17 -9.60 1.15 -13.64
C THR A 17 -10.38 1.80 -12.48
N LEU A 18 -11.07 2.92 -12.73
CA LEU A 18 -11.93 3.54 -11.73
C LEU A 18 -13.12 2.64 -11.31
N PRO A 19 -13.90 2.03 -12.25
CA PRO A 19 -15.04 1.16 -11.92
C PRO A 19 -14.69 -0.31 -11.69
N ASP A 20 -13.50 -0.78 -12.06
CA ASP A 20 -13.08 -2.16 -11.81
C ASP A 20 -11.66 -2.19 -11.25
N ASN A 21 -11.55 -2.48 -9.95
CA ASN A 21 -10.31 -2.33 -9.20
C ASN A 21 -10.18 -3.42 -8.15
N ALA A 22 -8.98 -3.63 -7.61
CA ALA A 22 -8.79 -4.62 -6.56
C ALA A 22 -9.19 -4.11 -5.16
N ILE A 23 -9.21 -2.79 -4.96
CA ILE A 23 -9.36 -2.13 -3.65
C ILE A 23 -10.38 -0.99 -3.73
N SER A 24 -11.09 -0.74 -2.63
CA SER A 24 -11.77 0.53 -2.36
C SER A 24 -11.43 0.98 -0.94
N TRP A 25 -11.36 2.30 -0.71
CA TRP A 25 -10.81 2.92 0.51
C TRP A 25 -11.91 3.58 1.34
N LEU A 26 -12.26 2.96 2.47
CA LEU A 26 -13.34 3.42 3.35
C LEU A 26 -12.76 4.10 4.60
N GLU A 27 -13.26 5.29 4.92
CA GLU A 27 -12.82 6.05 6.10
C GLU A 27 -14.00 6.29 7.05
N PRO A 28 -14.27 5.40 8.02
CA PRO A 28 -15.39 5.54 8.95
C PRO A 28 -15.16 6.62 10.03
N THR A 29 -13.92 7.09 10.19
CA THR A 29 -13.54 8.08 11.19
C THR A 29 -12.31 8.87 10.75
N ALA A 30 -12.25 10.16 11.07
CA ALA A 30 -11.03 10.97 10.94
C ALA A 30 -10.26 11.08 12.28
N GLN A 31 -10.79 10.51 13.36
CA GLN A 31 -10.12 10.50 14.67
C GLN A 31 -8.95 9.53 14.66
N CYS A 32 -7.78 10.00 15.12
CA CYS A 32 -6.58 9.20 15.28
C CYS A 32 -5.93 9.45 16.66
N ASN A 33 -5.31 8.41 17.23
CA ASN A 33 -4.55 8.46 18.48
C ASN A 33 -3.05 8.70 18.26
N LEU A 34 -2.64 9.06 17.04
CA LEU A 34 -1.31 9.55 16.67
C LEU A 34 -1.42 10.88 15.90
N SER A 35 -0.28 11.53 15.65
CA SER A 35 -0.20 12.76 14.86
C SER A 35 1.08 12.71 14.01
N CYS A 36 0.92 12.25 12.77
CA CYS A 36 2.06 11.99 11.87
C CYS A 36 2.46 13.26 11.11
N ASP A 37 3.76 13.43 10.87
CA ASP A 37 4.32 14.49 10.00
C ASP A 37 3.69 14.46 8.60
N GLY A 38 3.67 13.29 7.96
CA GLY A 38 3.08 13.10 6.62
C GLY A 38 1.60 12.73 6.60
N CYS A 39 0.81 13.15 7.59
CA CYS A 39 -0.63 12.91 7.57
C CYS A 39 -1.32 13.84 6.57
N TYR A 40 -1.94 13.28 5.53
CA TYR A 40 -2.73 14.06 4.56
C TYR A 40 -4.18 14.32 5.01
N ARG A 41 -4.56 13.86 6.21
CA ARG A 41 -5.91 13.96 6.78
C ARG A 41 -5.96 14.87 8.00
N ASP A 42 -7.11 15.49 8.23
CA ASP A 42 -7.41 16.14 9.50
C ASP A 42 -7.66 15.14 10.62
N ASN A 43 -6.92 15.25 11.73
CA ASN A 43 -7.20 14.47 12.93
C ASN A 43 -8.30 15.15 13.75
N THR A 44 -9.54 14.74 13.52
CA THR A 44 -10.73 15.36 14.12
C THR A 44 -11.33 14.46 15.20
N LYS A 45 -11.40 14.93 16.44
CA LYS A 45 -12.05 14.21 17.55
C LYS A 45 -13.55 14.05 17.29
N ASN A 46 -14.13 12.93 17.70
CA ASN A 46 -15.55 12.61 17.57
C ASN A 46 -16.07 12.67 16.12
N SER A 47 -15.20 12.41 15.14
CA SER A 47 -15.54 12.42 13.70
C SER A 47 -16.03 11.05 13.19
N HIS A 48 -16.59 10.24 14.08
CA HIS A 48 -17.11 8.92 13.72
C HIS A 48 -18.37 9.09 12.87
N LYS A 49 -18.36 8.52 11.66
CA LYS A 49 -19.56 8.38 10.85
C LYS A 49 -20.54 7.42 11.53
N THR A 50 -21.82 7.72 11.46
CA THR A 50 -22.86 6.75 11.85
C THR A 50 -22.72 5.47 11.03
N PHE A 51 -23.21 4.36 11.57
CA PHE A 51 -23.15 3.09 10.86
C PHE A 51 -23.94 3.11 9.54
N GLU A 52 -25.05 3.86 9.48
CA GLU A 52 -25.83 4.02 8.24
C GLU A 52 -25.10 4.84 7.17
N GLU A 53 -24.35 5.89 7.55
CA GLU A 53 -23.49 6.61 6.59
C GLU A 53 -22.42 5.67 6.01
N VAL A 54 -21.80 4.84 6.85
CA VAL A 54 -20.78 3.89 6.40
C VAL A 54 -21.39 2.81 5.49
N LYS A 55 -22.58 2.30 5.82
CA LYS A 55 -23.31 1.36 4.94
C LYS A 55 -23.67 1.99 3.60
N HIS A 56 -24.11 3.25 3.61
CA HIS A 56 -24.38 3.99 2.39
C HIS A 56 -23.13 4.15 1.52
N GLU A 57 -21.97 4.43 2.10
CA GLU A 57 -20.70 4.46 1.36
C GLU A 57 -20.35 3.08 0.76
N LEU A 58 -20.60 1.99 1.48
CA LEU A 58 -20.45 0.63 0.94
C LEU A 58 -21.41 0.37 -0.23
N ASP A 59 -22.65 0.85 -0.16
CA ASP A 59 -23.64 0.75 -1.25
C ASP A 59 -23.17 1.55 -2.48
N VAL A 60 -22.63 2.75 -2.27
CA VAL A 60 -22.05 3.57 -3.35
C VAL A 60 -20.85 2.87 -3.99
N PHE A 61 -19.93 2.30 -3.20
CA PHE A 61 -18.84 1.50 -3.73
C PHE A 61 -19.35 0.36 -4.59
N GLN A 62 -20.26 -0.47 -4.09
CA GLN A 62 -20.78 -1.62 -4.85
C GLN A 62 -21.54 -1.22 -6.11
N ARG A 63 -22.19 -0.05 -6.11
CA ARG A 63 -22.88 0.49 -7.29
C ARG A 63 -21.91 1.00 -8.36
N LEU A 64 -20.80 1.62 -7.96
CA LEU A 64 -19.91 2.34 -8.88
C LEU A 64 -18.60 1.60 -9.18
N ARG A 65 -18.22 0.62 -8.38
CA ARG A 65 -16.90 0.00 -8.41
C ARG A 65 -16.93 -1.47 -7.96
N ASN A 66 -16.46 -2.33 -8.85
CA ASN A 66 -16.14 -3.72 -8.51
C ASN A 66 -14.84 -3.77 -7.69
N THR A 67 -14.84 -4.51 -6.58
CA THR A 67 -13.69 -4.61 -5.66
C THR A 67 -13.56 -5.98 -5.00
N ASP A 68 -12.32 -6.42 -4.76
CA ASP A 68 -11.99 -7.61 -3.98
C ASP A 68 -11.91 -7.31 -2.48
N CYS A 69 -11.51 -6.09 -2.11
CA CYS A 69 -11.42 -5.69 -0.71
C CYS A 69 -11.92 -4.27 -0.43
N ILE A 70 -12.32 -4.05 0.82
CA ILE A 70 -12.45 -2.72 1.42
C ILE A 70 -11.28 -2.53 2.38
N SER A 71 -10.42 -1.56 2.05
CA SER A 71 -9.40 -1.04 2.95
C SER A 71 -10.07 -0.04 3.90
N ILE A 72 -10.32 -0.47 5.13
CA ILE A 72 -10.85 0.36 6.21
C ILE A 72 -9.68 1.17 6.80
N ALA A 73 -9.77 2.50 6.72
CA ALA A 73 -8.70 3.44 7.05
C ALA A 73 -9.26 4.72 7.70
N GLY A 74 -8.71 5.90 7.37
CA GLY A 74 -9.12 7.20 7.90
C GLY A 74 -8.09 7.76 8.88
N GLY A 75 -8.55 8.15 10.08
CA GLY A 75 -7.67 8.43 11.21
C GLY A 75 -6.99 7.16 11.69
N ASP A 76 -7.50 6.53 12.75
CA ASP A 76 -7.25 5.11 13.00
C ASP A 76 -8.59 4.36 13.11
N PRO A 77 -8.87 3.39 12.23
CA PRO A 77 -10.16 2.71 12.19
C PRO A 77 -10.44 1.86 13.43
N LEU A 78 -9.44 1.50 14.24
CA LEU A 78 -9.67 0.79 15.50
C LEU A 78 -10.29 1.68 16.58
N LEU A 79 -10.32 3.00 16.37
CA LEU A 79 -11.05 3.94 17.23
C LEU A 79 -12.53 4.06 16.83
N TYR A 80 -12.95 3.46 15.72
CA TYR A 80 -14.33 3.50 15.29
C TYR A 80 -15.21 2.59 16.17
N PRO A 81 -16.25 3.10 16.86
CA PRO A 81 -17.02 2.30 17.82
C PRO A 81 -17.70 1.06 17.23
N ASN A 82 -18.06 1.10 15.94
CA ASN A 82 -18.75 0.00 15.26
C ASN A 82 -17.84 -0.80 14.32
N ILE A 83 -16.53 -0.85 14.60
CA ILE A 83 -15.57 -1.55 13.72
C ILE A 83 -15.86 -3.05 13.59
N LEU A 84 -16.35 -3.72 14.64
CA LEU A 84 -16.72 -5.14 14.58
C LEU A 84 -17.93 -5.37 13.67
N GLU A 85 -18.97 -4.53 13.80
CA GLU A 85 -20.16 -4.57 12.94
C GLU A 85 -19.78 -4.26 11.49
N LEU A 86 -18.91 -3.27 11.27
CA LEU A 86 -18.43 -2.90 9.94
C LEU A 86 -17.66 -4.04 9.27
N VAL A 87 -16.79 -4.73 9.99
CA VAL A 87 -16.07 -5.90 9.46
C VAL A 87 -17.06 -7.00 9.06
N LYS A 88 -18.08 -7.29 9.88
CA LYS A 88 -19.14 -8.26 9.56
C LYS A 88 -19.93 -7.85 8.32
N GLU A 89 -20.26 -6.57 8.20
CA GLU A 89 -21.02 -6.01 7.08
C GLU A 89 -20.24 -6.09 5.76
N ILE A 90 -18.95 -5.75 5.75
CA ILE A 90 -18.11 -5.90 4.55
C ILE A 90 -17.99 -7.38 4.18
N LYS A 91 -17.84 -8.26 5.19
CA LYS A 91 -17.70 -9.69 4.95
C LYS A 91 -19.00 -10.32 4.41
N SER A 92 -20.17 -9.88 4.87
CA SER A 92 -21.47 -10.37 4.40
C SER A 92 -21.72 -10.05 2.91
N ARG A 93 -21.08 -8.99 2.41
CA ARG A 93 -21.08 -8.57 1.00
C ARG A 93 -20.12 -9.36 0.09
N ASP A 94 -19.49 -10.43 0.60
CA ASP A 94 -18.42 -11.18 -0.08
C ASP A 94 -17.22 -10.29 -0.49
N ILE A 95 -16.91 -9.29 0.33
CA ILE A 95 -15.74 -8.44 0.15
C ILE A 95 -14.78 -8.71 1.31
N LYS A 96 -13.47 -8.60 1.07
CA LYS A 96 -12.45 -8.77 2.10
C LYS A 96 -12.32 -7.49 2.94
N PRO A 97 -12.64 -7.50 4.24
CA PRO A 97 -12.31 -6.39 5.13
C PRO A 97 -10.82 -6.40 5.49
N ILE A 98 -10.11 -5.32 5.16
CA ILE A 98 -8.70 -5.09 5.50
C ILE A 98 -8.60 -3.85 6.38
N ILE A 99 -7.97 -3.97 7.55
CA ILE A 99 -7.81 -2.84 8.47
C ILE A 99 -6.44 -2.20 8.29
N ASN A 100 -6.42 -0.91 7.95
CA ASN A 100 -5.22 -0.07 7.89
C ASN A 100 -5.10 0.70 9.21
N THR A 101 -4.19 0.29 10.08
CA THR A 101 -4.09 0.81 11.46
C THR A 101 -2.65 1.13 11.85
N ASN A 102 -2.47 2.07 12.77
CA ASN A 102 -1.21 2.31 13.45
C ASN A 102 -0.89 1.28 14.56
N GLY A 103 -1.88 0.46 14.92
CA GLY A 103 -1.80 -0.66 15.85
C GLY A 103 -1.89 -0.30 17.34
N LEU A 104 -1.97 0.98 17.74
CA LEU A 104 -1.93 1.37 19.16
C LEU A 104 -3.13 0.85 19.96
N ALA A 105 -4.32 0.85 19.36
CA ALA A 105 -5.55 0.40 20.00
C ALA A 105 -5.74 -1.13 19.90
N LEU A 106 -4.85 -1.84 19.20
CA LEU A 106 -4.99 -3.27 18.98
C LEU A 106 -4.42 -4.06 20.16
N THR A 107 -5.30 -4.80 20.85
CA THR A 107 -4.90 -5.84 21.80
C THR A 107 -5.08 -7.23 21.17
N LYS A 108 -4.55 -8.27 21.82
CA LYS A 108 -4.69 -9.65 21.33
C LYS A 108 -6.13 -10.12 21.39
N GLU A 109 -6.85 -9.73 22.45
CA GLU A 109 -8.28 -10.03 22.65
C GLU A 109 -9.09 -9.37 21.53
N PHE A 110 -8.82 -8.08 21.27
CA PHE A 110 -9.53 -7.36 20.23
C PHE A 110 -9.22 -7.89 18.82
N LEU A 111 -7.99 -8.34 18.57
CA LEU A 111 -7.63 -9.03 17.33
C LEU A 111 -8.43 -10.34 17.15
N ILE A 112 -8.68 -11.09 18.22
CA ILE A 112 -9.51 -12.31 18.17
C ILE A 112 -10.96 -11.95 17.84
N ASP A 113 -11.49 -10.87 18.43
CA ASP A 113 -12.84 -10.39 18.12
C ASP A 113 -12.98 -9.97 16.65
N LEU A 114 -11.98 -9.25 16.12
CA LEU A 114 -11.92 -8.85 14.70
C LEU A 114 -11.83 -10.07 13.78
N LYS A 115 -11.06 -11.10 14.15
CA LYS A 115 -11.01 -12.37 13.43
C LYS A 115 -12.38 -13.07 13.42
N ASN A 116 -13.05 -13.12 14.56
CA ASN A 116 -14.38 -13.72 14.67
C ASN A 116 -15.43 -12.93 13.88
N ALA A 117 -15.26 -11.61 13.76
CA ALA A 117 -16.07 -10.74 12.90
C ALA A 117 -15.82 -10.99 11.40
N GLY A 118 -14.68 -11.59 11.03
CA GLY A 118 -14.35 -11.95 9.65
C GLY A 118 -13.29 -11.06 8.99
N VAL A 119 -12.46 -10.35 9.76
CA VAL A 119 -11.34 -9.56 9.22
C VAL A 119 -10.45 -10.46 8.35
N PHE A 120 -10.12 -10.03 7.14
CA PHE A 120 -9.25 -10.81 6.25
C PHE A 120 -7.78 -10.57 6.59
N GLY A 121 -7.43 -9.35 7.00
CA GLY A 121 -6.10 -9.04 7.50
C GLY A 121 -5.87 -7.58 7.79
N PHE A 122 -4.60 -7.28 8.05
CA PHE A 122 -4.16 -5.98 8.54
C PHE A 122 -3.03 -5.42 7.69
N THR A 123 -3.04 -4.11 7.55
CA THR A 123 -1.91 -3.31 7.07
C THR A 123 -1.52 -2.35 8.18
N PHE A 124 -0.39 -2.62 8.83
CA PHE A 124 0.11 -1.78 9.92
C PHE A 124 0.97 -0.64 9.38
N HIS A 125 0.66 0.59 9.75
CA HIS A 125 1.49 1.73 9.41
C HIS A 125 2.39 2.08 10.59
N VAL A 126 3.66 1.71 10.52
CA VAL A 126 4.67 1.95 11.56
C VAL A 126 5.81 2.74 10.94
N ASP A 127 6.05 3.96 11.39
CA ASP A 127 7.15 4.84 10.95
C ASP A 127 7.64 5.76 12.08
N SER A 128 8.85 6.28 11.91
CA SER A 128 9.55 7.19 12.83
C SER A 128 8.86 8.55 13.00
N LYS A 129 8.19 9.05 11.97
CA LYS A 129 7.56 10.39 11.94
C LYS A 129 6.11 10.42 12.44
N GLN A 130 5.66 9.40 13.18
CA GLN A 130 4.26 9.28 13.64
C GLN A 130 3.99 9.83 15.05
N GLY A 131 5.02 10.35 15.73
CA GLY A 131 4.88 10.87 17.10
C GLY A 131 4.54 9.78 18.12
N ARG A 132 5.02 8.55 17.91
CA ARG A 132 4.68 7.39 18.76
C ARG A 132 5.11 7.61 20.22
N PRO A 133 4.28 7.20 21.20
CA PRO A 133 4.56 7.41 22.62
C PRO A 133 5.50 6.33 23.21
N GLY A 134 5.88 6.53 24.48
CA GLY A 134 6.61 5.55 25.28
C GLY A 134 8.00 5.23 24.72
N LYS A 135 8.39 3.95 24.76
CA LYS A 135 9.72 3.49 24.29
C LYS A 135 9.95 3.66 22.78
N TRP A 136 8.90 3.96 22.02
CA TRP A 136 8.96 4.18 20.57
C TRP A 136 9.21 5.64 20.18
N LYS A 137 9.21 6.56 21.15
CA LYS A 137 9.44 7.98 20.90
C LYS A 137 10.84 8.20 20.34
N GLY A 138 10.91 8.87 19.18
CA GLY A 138 12.18 9.22 18.52
C GLY A 138 12.95 8.06 17.90
N LYS A 139 12.32 6.87 17.79
CA LYS A 139 12.93 5.70 17.16
C LYS A 139 12.93 5.82 15.64
N ASP A 140 14.02 5.40 15.01
CA ASP A 140 14.13 5.36 13.55
C ASP A 140 13.40 4.13 12.94
N GLU A 141 13.47 3.99 11.62
CA GLU A 141 12.81 2.90 10.91
C GLU A 141 13.35 1.52 11.29
N ILE A 142 14.63 1.41 11.65
CA ILE A 142 15.26 0.13 11.98
C ILE A 142 14.89 -0.28 13.40
N GLU A 143 14.95 0.65 14.36
CA GLU A 143 14.57 0.41 15.75
C GLU A 143 13.08 0.04 15.88
N LEU A 144 12.21 0.62 15.05
CA LEU A 144 10.79 0.30 14.99
C LEU A 144 10.49 -1.10 14.43
N ASN A 145 11.47 -1.83 13.89
CA ASN A 145 11.27 -3.23 13.51
C ASN A 145 10.92 -4.14 14.67
N GLU A 146 11.28 -3.79 15.91
CA GLU A 146 10.80 -4.50 17.10
C GLU A 146 9.26 -4.40 17.22
N LEU A 147 8.70 -3.21 16.99
CA LEU A 147 7.26 -2.99 16.99
C LEU A 147 6.57 -3.69 15.81
N ARG A 148 7.16 -3.61 14.62
CA ARG A 148 6.63 -4.34 13.44
C ARG A 148 6.61 -5.85 13.70
N TYR A 149 7.67 -6.39 14.30
CA TYR A 149 7.73 -7.81 14.65
C TYR A 149 6.68 -8.19 15.69
N HIS A 150 6.46 -7.33 16.70
CA HIS A 150 5.41 -7.54 17.69
C HIS A 150 4.03 -7.72 17.04
N TYR A 151 3.62 -6.80 16.16
CA TYR A 151 2.33 -6.92 15.47
C TYR A 151 2.27 -8.10 14.50
N ALA A 152 3.32 -8.35 13.73
CA ALA A 152 3.40 -9.49 12.82
C ALA A 152 3.25 -10.82 13.58
N LYS A 153 3.90 -10.93 14.75
CA LYS A 153 3.82 -12.11 15.61
C LYS A 153 2.43 -12.27 16.22
N MET A 154 1.82 -11.18 16.69
CA MET A 154 0.45 -11.19 17.22
C MET A 154 -0.56 -11.72 16.19
N VAL A 155 -0.51 -11.22 14.95
CA VAL A 155 -1.38 -11.69 13.85
C VAL A 155 -1.07 -13.14 13.47
N ALA A 156 0.20 -13.53 13.43
CA ALA A 156 0.59 -14.90 13.12
C ALA A 156 0.16 -15.92 14.18
N ASP A 157 0.20 -15.54 15.47
CA ASP A 157 -0.16 -16.40 16.60
C ASP A 157 -1.66 -16.67 16.65
N VAL A 158 -2.49 -15.66 16.35
CA VAL A 158 -3.94 -15.85 16.17
C VAL A 158 -4.22 -16.61 14.87
N GLY A 159 -3.47 -16.30 13.80
CA GLY A 159 -3.45 -17.03 12.53
C GLY A 159 -4.70 -16.82 11.66
N GLY A 160 -4.56 -17.17 10.38
CA GLY A 160 -5.66 -17.12 9.40
C GLY A 160 -5.86 -15.76 8.70
N MET A 161 -5.06 -14.74 9.05
CA MET A 161 -5.20 -13.38 8.54
C MET A 161 -3.93 -12.93 7.80
N SER A 162 -4.09 -12.11 6.75
CA SER A 162 -2.94 -11.46 6.10
C SER A 162 -2.36 -10.37 7.01
N CYS A 163 -1.06 -10.12 6.85
CA CYS A 163 -0.32 -9.13 7.63
C CYS A 163 0.63 -8.39 6.71
N SER A 164 0.44 -7.09 6.63
CA SER A 164 1.16 -6.17 5.76
C SER A 164 1.66 -4.99 6.56
N PHE A 165 2.66 -4.28 6.03
CA PHE A 165 3.16 -3.05 6.64
C PHE A 165 3.27 -1.95 5.60
N ASN A 166 2.90 -0.73 5.99
CA ASN A 166 3.19 0.49 5.26
C ASN A 166 4.33 1.23 5.95
N SER A 167 5.20 1.84 5.14
CA SER A 167 6.19 2.80 5.57
C SER A 167 6.23 4.00 4.63
N THR A 168 6.08 5.19 5.19
CA THR A 168 6.19 6.46 4.47
C THR A 168 7.67 6.81 4.29
N VAL A 169 8.06 7.02 3.05
CA VAL A 169 9.45 7.31 2.66
C VAL A 169 9.63 8.81 2.51
N TYR A 170 10.36 9.38 3.47
CA TYR A 170 10.84 10.76 3.48
C TYR A 170 12.27 10.81 2.94
N GLU A 171 12.77 12.02 2.69
CA GLU A 171 14.15 12.22 2.24
C GLU A 171 15.18 11.61 3.20
N ASP A 172 14.98 11.80 4.49
CA ASP A 172 15.88 11.31 5.55
C ASP A 172 15.69 9.82 5.85
N THR A 173 14.54 9.23 5.48
CA THR A 173 14.25 7.81 5.71
C THR A 173 14.45 6.90 4.48
N LEU A 174 14.64 7.46 3.28
CA LEU A 174 14.91 6.70 2.05
C LEU A 174 16.04 5.69 2.23
N LYS A 175 17.11 6.08 2.92
CA LYS A 175 18.27 5.22 3.23
C LYS A 175 17.93 3.94 4.00
N HIS A 176 16.81 3.90 4.71
CA HIS A 176 16.38 2.75 5.52
C HIS A 176 15.49 1.77 4.75
N VAL A 177 15.03 2.12 3.54
CA VAL A 177 14.19 1.24 2.72
C VAL A 177 14.84 -0.13 2.50
N PRO A 178 16.14 -0.26 2.15
CA PRO A 178 16.78 -1.57 1.99
C PRO A 178 16.75 -2.41 3.28
N ASP A 179 16.93 -1.79 4.45
CA ASP A 179 16.86 -2.48 5.74
C ASP A 179 15.46 -3.03 6.01
N LEU A 180 14.43 -2.28 5.67
CA LEU A 180 13.03 -2.72 5.78
C LEU A 180 12.71 -3.86 4.80
N VAL A 181 13.26 -3.83 3.58
CA VAL A 181 13.17 -4.95 2.62
C VAL A 181 13.85 -6.21 3.17
N ALA A 182 15.02 -6.07 3.82
CA ALA A 182 15.74 -7.16 4.45
C ALA A 182 14.97 -7.73 5.66
N TRP A 183 14.39 -6.85 6.48
CA TRP A 183 13.54 -7.24 7.59
C TRP A 183 12.31 -8.03 7.10
N ALA A 184 11.63 -7.54 6.06
CA ALA A 184 10.50 -8.24 5.46
C ALA A 184 10.91 -9.63 4.93
N GLU A 185 12.11 -9.78 4.33
CA GLU A 185 12.63 -11.10 3.89
C GLU A 185 12.80 -12.07 5.05
N LYS A 186 13.40 -11.61 6.15
CA LYS A 186 13.62 -12.43 7.36
C LYS A 186 12.31 -12.95 7.95
N HIS A 187 11.22 -12.21 7.75
CA HIS A 187 9.89 -12.48 8.27
C HIS A 187 8.87 -12.86 7.19
N ILE A 188 9.33 -13.32 6.02
CA ILE A 188 8.49 -13.69 4.86
C ILE A 188 7.38 -14.71 5.18
N ASP A 189 7.52 -15.46 6.28
CA ASP A 189 6.54 -16.45 6.73
C ASP A 189 5.31 -15.85 7.42
N ILE A 190 5.40 -14.61 7.88
CA ILE A 190 4.37 -13.91 8.65
C ILE A 190 4.08 -12.48 8.14
N VAL A 191 5.01 -11.87 7.39
CA VAL A 191 4.84 -10.58 6.71
C VAL A 191 4.63 -10.84 5.23
N HIS A 192 3.42 -10.58 4.74
CA HIS A 192 2.99 -10.92 3.39
C HIS A 192 3.24 -9.80 2.39
N THR A 193 3.09 -8.55 2.82
CA THR A 193 3.29 -7.37 1.99
C THR A 193 4.05 -6.28 2.75
N MET A 194 5.02 -5.65 2.10
CA MET A 194 5.64 -4.40 2.57
C MET A 194 5.39 -3.31 1.53
N VAL A 195 4.86 -2.18 1.96
CA VAL A 195 4.50 -1.04 1.11
C VAL A 195 5.32 0.16 1.49
N PHE A 196 5.93 0.81 0.51
CA PHE A 196 6.65 2.06 0.67
C PHE A 196 5.85 3.17 0.00
N ILE A 197 5.42 4.17 0.77
CA ILE A 197 4.60 5.28 0.28
C ILE A 197 5.49 6.51 0.21
N MET A 198 5.72 7.04 -0.99
CA MET A 198 6.58 8.20 -1.14
C MET A 198 5.88 9.45 -0.60
N PHE A 199 6.55 10.17 0.29
CA PHE A 199 6.01 11.37 0.92
C PHE A 199 5.67 12.45 -0.10
N ARG A 200 4.53 13.13 0.10
CA ARG A 200 4.07 14.27 -0.69
C ARG A 200 3.45 15.29 0.23
N HIS A 201 3.87 16.55 0.13
CA HIS A 201 3.25 17.73 0.70
C HIS A 201 3.34 18.88 -0.31
N VAL A 202 2.50 19.90 -0.12
CA VAL A 202 2.72 21.22 -0.72
C VAL A 202 3.78 21.96 0.08
N VAL A 203 4.81 22.51 -0.57
CA VAL A 203 5.99 23.08 0.09
C VAL A 203 6.41 24.41 -0.54
N PRO A 204 7.13 25.31 0.17
CA PRO A 204 7.35 26.69 -0.26
C PRO A 204 8.11 26.82 -1.59
N GLN A 205 8.97 25.86 -1.91
CA GLN A 205 9.76 25.88 -3.14
C GLN A 205 8.97 25.48 -4.40
N MET A 206 7.73 25.00 -4.26
CA MET A 206 6.85 24.71 -5.38
C MET A 206 6.36 26.03 -6.01
N LYS A 207 6.78 26.30 -7.24
CA LYS A 207 6.43 27.52 -7.99
C LYS A 207 5.08 27.41 -8.68
N PHE A 208 4.03 27.14 -7.89
CA PHE A 208 2.65 27.06 -8.38
C PHE A 208 1.72 27.99 -7.61
N ASP A 209 0.82 28.63 -8.35
CA ASP A 209 -0.42 29.16 -7.81
C ASP A 209 -1.48 28.05 -7.77
N TRP A 210 -2.29 28.04 -6.71
CA TRP A 210 -3.32 27.03 -6.49
C TRP A 210 -4.70 27.62 -6.71
N PHE A 211 -5.59 26.87 -7.35
CA PHE A 211 -6.94 27.34 -7.67
C PHE A 211 -8.01 26.31 -7.32
N ALA A 212 -9.05 26.76 -6.61
CA ALA A 212 -10.31 26.06 -6.45
C ALA A 212 -11.31 26.62 -7.47
N GLY A 213 -11.46 25.92 -8.60
CA GLY A 213 -12.19 26.46 -9.74
C GLY A 213 -11.51 27.72 -10.28
N GLY A 214 -12.19 28.87 -10.21
CA GLY A 214 -11.64 30.16 -10.63
C GLY A 214 -11.01 30.98 -9.49
N GLN A 215 -11.05 30.50 -8.25
CA GLN A 215 -10.58 31.25 -7.08
C GLN A 215 -9.16 30.82 -6.68
N LYS A 216 -8.26 31.79 -6.55
CA LYS A 216 -6.90 31.53 -6.06
C LYS A 216 -6.95 31.15 -4.58
N VAL A 217 -6.22 30.09 -4.22
CA VAL A 217 -6.11 29.55 -2.87
C VAL A 217 -4.69 29.82 -2.36
N ASP A 218 -4.58 30.29 -1.13
CA ASP A 218 -3.30 30.33 -0.44
C ASP A 218 -2.86 28.90 -0.10
N TRP A 219 -1.67 28.53 -0.56
CA TRP A 219 -1.14 27.17 -0.42
C TRP A 219 -0.95 26.77 1.05
N GLN A 220 -0.76 27.74 1.96
CA GLN A 220 -0.66 27.51 3.40
C GLN A 220 -1.99 27.03 4.02
N ASN A 221 -3.11 27.20 3.31
CA ASN A 221 -4.40 26.67 3.75
C ASN A 221 -4.65 25.23 3.28
N ILE A 222 -3.79 24.68 2.42
CA ILE A 222 -3.91 23.29 1.94
C ILE A 222 -3.50 22.36 3.08
N LYS A 223 -4.36 21.39 3.43
CA LYS A 223 -4.13 20.60 4.65
C LYS A 223 -2.76 19.93 4.74
N TYR A 224 -2.31 19.34 3.64
CA TYR A 224 -1.03 18.62 3.54
C TYR A 224 0.10 19.52 3.03
N HIS A 225 0.23 20.72 3.60
CA HIS A 225 1.38 21.57 3.34
C HIS A 225 2.47 21.40 4.40
N SER A 226 3.64 21.96 4.12
CA SER A 226 4.70 22.19 5.10
C SER A 226 5.26 23.59 4.94
N ASP A 227 5.47 24.31 6.03
CA ASP A 227 6.07 25.65 6.01
C ASP A 227 7.59 25.63 5.74
N VAL A 228 8.19 24.45 5.71
CA VAL A 228 9.63 24.25 5.52
C VAL A 228 9.93 23.65 4.15
N GLU A 229 11.06 24.06 3.58
CA GLU A 229 11.59 23.45 2.36
C GLU A 229 11.99 22.01 2.63
N ARG A 230 11.40 21.08 1.88
CA ARG A 230 11.67 19.64 2.00
C ARG A 230 11.53 18.94 0.67
N LYS A 231 12.35 17.92 0.43
CA LYS A 231 12.24 17.12 -0.78
C LYS A 231 10.96 16.27 -0.77
N VAL A 232 10.06 16.56 -1.71
CA VAL A 232 8.75 15.90 -1.86
C VAL A 232 8.59 15.23 -3.23
N ASP A 233 9.65 15.13 -4.03
CA ASP A 233 9.63 14.61 -5.40
C ASP A 233 10.20 13.17 -5.49
N ILE A 234 10.35 12.48 -4.36
CA ILE A 234 10.83 11.10 -4.32
C ILE A 234 9.89 10.24 -5.13
N ASN A 235 10.40 9.54 -6.14
CA ASN A 235 9.63 8.67 -7.02
C ASN A 235 9.99 7.20 -6.82
N ALA A 236 9.21 6.30 -7.42
CA ALA A 236 9.36 4.85 -7.31
C ALA A 236 10.72 4.37 -7.82
N GLN A 237 11.28 5.06 -8.83
CA GLN A 237 12.62 4.77 -9.32
C GLN A 237 13.70 5.07 -8.26
N ALA A 238 13.60 6.18 -7.54
CA ALA A 238 14.54 6.52 -6.48
C ALA A 238 14.53 5.47 -5.34
N VAL A 239 13.34 5.00 -4.96
CA VAL A 239 13.18 3.90 -3.98
C VAL A 239 13.78 2.60 -4.51
N LEU A 240 13.53 2.26 -5.78
CA LEU A 240 14.10 1.09 -6.43
C LEU A 240 15.63 1.14 -6.48
N ASP A 241 16.19 2.30 -6.85
CA ASP A 241 17.63 2.51 -6.93
C ASP A 241 18.30 2.32 -5.57
N GLU A 242 17.67 2.82 -4.50
CA GLU A 242 18.16 2.64 -3.13
C GLU A 242 18.18 1.16 -2.75
N ILE A 243 17.09 0.43 -3.01
CA ILE A 243 17.00 -1.02 -2.76
C ILE A 243 18.08 -1.77 -3.55
N ARG A 244 18.30 -1.42 -4.82
CA ARG A 244 19.24 -2.11 -5.70
C ARG A 244 20.70 -1.92 -5.31
N LYS A 245 21.05 -0.93 -4.49
CA LYS A 245 22.39 -0.82 -3.89
C LYS A 245 22.73 -2.05 -3.03
N ILE A 246 21.73 -2.61 -2.34
CA ILE A 246 21.89 -3.79 -1.46
C ILE A 246 21.37 -5.07 -2.14
N PHE A 247 20.32 -4.96 -2.94
CA PHE A 247 19.67 -6.07 -3.64
C PHE A 247 19.67 -5.84 -5.16
N PRO A 248 20.81 -6.01 -5.86
CA PRO A 248 20.91 -5.74 -7.30
C PRO A 248 19.92 -6.54 -8.16
N GLU A 249 19.47 -7.71 -7.69
CA GLU A 249 18.50 -8.54 -8.39
C GLU A 249 17.02 -8.11 -8.19
N PHE A 250 16.75 -7.12 -7.34
CA PHE A 250 15.40 -6.66 -7.06
C PHE A 250 14.72 -6.17 -8.34
N THR A 251 13.64 -6.84 -8.72
CA THR A 251 12.99 -6.68 -10.03
C THR A 251 11.48 -6.52 -9.86
N PRO A 252 10.92 -5.35 -10.19
CA PRO A 252 9.48 -5.16 -10.30
C PRO A 252 8.85 -6.03 -11.38
N ALA A 253 7.57 -6.33 -11.20
CA ALA A 253 6.80 -7.23 -12.05
C ALA A 253 5.58 -6.56 -12.70
N ALA A 254 4.97 -5.60 -12.00
CA ALA A 254 3.76 -4.92 -12.45
C ALA A 254 3.72 -3.46 -12.01
N TYR A 255 2.88 -2.66 -12.66
CA TYR A 255 2.71 -1.26 -12.32
C TYR A 255 1.31 -0.72 -12.62
N LEU A 256 0.97 0.40 -12.00
CA LEU A 256 -0.12 1.30 -12.36
C LEU A 256 0.49 2.62 -12.86
N ASN A 257 0.08 3.12 -14.02
CA ASN A 257 0.59 4.38 -14.55
C ASN A 257 -0.05 5.61 -13.92
N GLY A 258 0.46 6.78 -14.33
CA GLY A 258 -0.11 8.07 -13.99
C GLY A 258 -1.22 8.51 -14.95
N THR A 259 -2.14 9.37 -14.50
CA THR A 259 -3.24 9.93 -15.31
C THR A 259 -2.74 10.76 -16.48
N ASP A 260 -1.60 11.43 -16.33
CA ASP A 260 -1.05 12.36 -17.32
C ASP A 260 0.21 11.80 -17.99
N GLN A 261 0.99 10.98 -17.26
CA GLN A 261 2.25 10.41 -17.75
C GLN A 261 2.25 8.87 -17.71
N PRO A 262 2.28 8.18 -18.86
CA PRO A 262 2.12 6.72 -18.94
C PRO A 262 3.32 5.92 -18.43
N ASP A 263 4.49 6.53 -18.32
CA ASP A 263 5.74 5.93 -17.87
C ASP A 263 6.07 6.23 -16.40
N THR A 264 5.15 6.87 -15.68
CA THR A 264 5.24 7.02 -14.22
C THR A 264 4.73 5.77 -13.51
N PHE A 265 5.39 5.36 -12.43
CA PHE A 265 5.06 4.15 -11.69
C PHE A 265 4.32 4.49 -10.39
N LYS A 266 3.04 4.86 -10.53
CA LYS A 266 2.19 5.27 -9.40
C LYS A 266 2.00 4.17 -8.38
N TRP A 267 1.86 2.95 -8.88
CA TRP A 267 2.01 1.75 -8.07
C TRP A 267 3.07 0.90 -8.76
N LEU A 268 4.10 0.49 -8.04
CA LEU A 268 5.13 -0.41 -8.56
C LEU A 268 5.17 -1.66 -7.70
N LEU A 269 4.83 -2.80 -8.28
CA LEU A 269 4.66 -4.06 -7.57
C LEU A 269 5.78 -5.03 -7.92
N THR A 270 6.36 -5.60 -6.88
CA THR A 270 7.33 -6.69 -6.95
C THR A 270 6.77 -7.89 -6.21
N GLU A 271 6.83 -9.06 -6.83
CA GLU A 271 6.50 -10.32 -6.17
C GLU A 271 7.76 -11.18 -6.10
N ARG A 272 8.14 -11.61 -4.89
CA ARG A 272 9.35 -12.41 -4.67
C ARG A 272 9.03 -13.72 -3.99
N VAL A 273 9.86 -14.72 -4.26
CA VAL A 273 9.73 -16.06 -3.67
C VAL A 273 10.97 -16.41 -2.86
N GLY A 274 10.76 -16.93 -1.66
CA GLY A 274 11.88 -17.29 -0.80
C GLY A 274 11.54 -18.12 0.42
N THR A 275 12.53 -18.21 1.28
CA THR A 275 12.42 -18.65 2.67
C THR A 275 12.88 -17.50 3.56
N LYS A 276 12.72 -17.65 4.88
CA LYS A 276 13.26 -16.72 5.89
C LYS A 276 14.77 -16.47 5.80
N LYS A 277 15.51 -17.32 5.07
CA LYS A 277 16.96 -17.25 4.94
C LYS A 277 17.45 -16.78 3.58
N LYS A 278 16.58 -16.81 2.56
CA LYS A 278 17.00 -16.61 1.18
C LYS A 278 15.81 -16.39 0.25
N ILE A 279 15.87 -15.33 -0.55
CA ILE A 279 15.08 -15.17 -1.77
C ILE A 279 15.69 -15.99 -2.92
N PHE A 280 14.85 -16.76 -3.61
CA PHE A 280 15.23 -17.54 -4.79
C PHE A 280 15.04 -16.76 -6.08
N GLY A 281 14.12 -15.80 -6.11
CA GLY A 281 13.98 -14.89 -7.25
C GLY A 281 12.77 -13.98 -7.15
N TYR A 282 12.62 -13.17 -8.19
CA TYR A 282 11.54 -12.22 -8.39
C TYR A 282 10.72 -12.68 -9.58
N LEU A 283 9.40 -12.64 -9.46
CA LEU A 283 8.47 -13.09 -10.49
C LEU A 283 8.30 -11.99 -11.54
N GLY A 284 8.07 -12.38 -12.79
CA GLY A 284 7.92 -11.43 -13.88
C GLY A 284 6.47 -11.07 -14.20
N LYS A 285 6.31 -10.21 -15.22
CA LYS A 285 5.00 -9.72 -15.68
C LYS A 285 4.02 -10.82 -16.07
N LYS A 286 4.48 -11.94 -16.62
CA LYS A 286 3.60 -13.04 -17.07
C LYS A 286 3.02 -13.81 -15.88
N TYR A 287 3.75 -13.88 -14.77
CA TYR A 287 3.20 -14.43 -13.53
C TYR A 287 2.06 -13.54 -12.99
N ILE A 288 2.26 -12.22 -12.91
CA ILE A 288 1.23 -11.31 -12.39
C ILE A 288 0.01 -11.29 -13.31
N GLU A 289 0.22 -11.23 -14.63
CA GLU A 289 -0.85 -11.32 -15.64
C GLU A 289 -1.68 -12.59 -15.46
N PHE A 290 -1.02 -13.75 -15.28
CA PHE A 290 -1.71 -15.01 -15.05
C PHE A 290 -2.54 -14.99 -13.76
N VAL A 291 -1.97 -14.53 -12.65
CA VAL A 291 -2.67 -14.47 -11.36
C VAL A 291 -3.89 -13.54 -11.44
N MET A 292 -3.72 -12.33 -11.96
CA MET A 292 -4.79 -11.33 -12.07
C MET A 292 -5.90 -11.83 -13.01
N SER A 293 -5.54 -12.33 -14.19
CA SER A 293 -6.51 -12.80 -15.18
C SER A 293 -7.25 -14.05 -14.72
N THR A 294 -6.55 -15.00 -14.09
CA THR A 294 -7.18 -16.22 -13.57
C THR A 294 -8.13 -15.88 -12.43
N PHE A 295 -7.71 -15.05 -11.47
CA PHE A 295 -8.56 -14.66 -10.35
C PHE A 295 -9.80 -13.89 -10.84
N HIS A 296 -9.63 -12.97 -11.79
CA HIS A 296 -10.73 -12.23 -12.41
C HIS A 296 -11.68 -13.14 -13.20
N PHE A 297 -11.16 -14.09 -13.98
CA PHE A 297 -12.00 -15.05 -14.72
C PHE A 297 -12.92 -15.86 -13.81
N PHE A 298 -12.44 -16.28 -12.63
CA PHE A 298 -13.22 -17.13 -11.70
C PHE A 298 -14.05 -16.35 -10.68
N SER A 299 -13.65 -15.14 -10.30
CA SER A 299 -14.33 -14.37 -9.24
C SER A 299 -15.04 -13.12 -9.74
N GLY A 300 -14.76 -12.70 -10.97
CA GLY A 300 -15.15 -11.38 -11.48
C GLY A 300 -14.39 -10.21 -10.85
N LYS A 301 -13.45 -10.44 -9.91
CA LYS A 301 -12.72 -9.41 -9.16
C LYS A 301 -11.22 -9.49 -9.43
N TYR A 302 -10.44 -8.42 -9.21
CA TYR A 302 -8.97 -8.48 -9.23
C TYR A 302 -8.39 -8.70 -7.84
N LEU A 303 -7.38 -9.57 -7.72
CA LEU A 303 -6.79 -9.92 -6.42
C LEU A 303 -6.03 -8.73 -5.82
N SER A 304 -6.40 -8.29 -4.62
CA SER A 304 -5.65 -7.29 -3.85
C SER A 304 -4.79 -7.92 -2.76
N TYR A 305 -5.41 -8.74 -1.90
CA TYR A 305 -4.75 -9.40 -0.78
C TYR A 305 -4.80 -10.92 -0.92
N ALA A 306 -3.62 -11.53 -0.95
CA ALA A 306 -3.46 -12.97 -0.91
C ALA A 306 -3.67 -13.50 0.52
N SER A 307 -4.38 -14.61 0.65
CA SER A 307 -4.51 -15.29 1.95
C SER A 307 -3.16 -15.86 2.40
N PRO A 308 -2.92 -16.02 3.71
CA PRO A 308 -1.71 -16.69 4.22
C PRO A 308 -1.53 -18.12 3.70
N LYS A 309 -2.60 -18.78 3.25
CA LYS A 309 -2.54 -20.09 2.61
C LYS A 309 -1.93 -19.99 1.22
N LEU A 310 -2.36 -19.00 0.42
CA LEU A 310 -1.85 -18.75 -0.92
C LEU A 310 -0.38 -18.33 -0.90
N THR A 311 0.01 -17.45 0.03
CA THR A 311 1.40 -17.00 0.14
C THR A 311 2.35 -18.13 0.52
N LYS A 312 1.89 -19.14 1.27
CA LYS A 312 2.66 -20.36 1.61
C LYS A 312 2.81 -21.34 0.44
N GLN A 313 2.13 -21.10 -0.68
CA GLN A 313 2.22 -21.93 -1.88
C GLN A 313 3.32 -21.45 -2.84
N GLY A 314 4.42 -20.88 -2.35
CA GLY A 314 5.49 -20.34 -3.22
C GLY A 314 6.16 -21.35 -4.15
N LYS A 315 5.88 -22.65 -4.04
CA LYS A 315 6.29 -23.65 -5.03
C LYS A 315 5.41 -23.64 -6.29
N SER A 316 4.22 -23.06 -6.24
CA SER A 316 3.32 -22.92 -7.40
C SER A 316 3.97 -22.13 -8.53
N ILE A 317 4.92 -21.24 -8.23
CA ILE A 317 5.70 -20.51 -9.23
C ILE A 317 6.43 -21.44 -10.20
N LEU A 318 6.79 -22.66 -9.74
CA LEU A 318 7.49 -23.64 -10.55
C LEU A 318 6.63 -24.10 -11.72
N LEU A 319 5.30 -23.93 -11.65
CA LEU A 319 4.39 -24.30 -12.74
C LEU A 319 4.50 -23.33 -13.92
N LEU A 320 4.84 -22.06 -13.66
CA LEU A 320 4.92 -21.02 -14.70
C LEU A 320 6.34 -20.77 -15.21
N TRP A 321 7.30 -21.63 -14.88
CA TRP A 321 8.69 -21.52 -15.31
C TRP A 321 8.85 -21.49 -16.85
N ALA A 322 7.94 -22.14 -17.58
CA ALA A 322 7.96 -22.16 -19.03
C ALA A 322 7.58 -20.79 -19.63
N PHE A 323 6.68 -20.04 -18.98
CA PHE A 323 6.06 -18.84 -19.52
C PHE A 323 6.59 -17.53 -18.93
N ASP A 324 7.14 -17.56 -17.71
CA ASP A 324 7.68 -16.39 -17.02
C ASP A 324 9.19 -16.51 -16.77
N LYS A 325 9.96 -15.52 -17.24
CA LYS A 325 11.43 -15.48 -17.10
C LYS A 325 11.86 -15.39 -15.64
N GLY A 326 11.11 -14.67 -14.80
CA GLY A 326 11.37 -14.52 -13.37
C GLY A 326 11.17 -15.85 -12.63
N SER A 327 10.02 -16.49 -12.85
CA SER A 327 9.71 -17.83 -12.36
C SER A 327 10.76 -18.86 -12.78
N ARG A 328 11.24 -18.82 -14.04
CA ARG A 328 12.31 -19.69 -14.53
C ARG A 328 13.61 -19.52 -13.76
N LYS A 329 14.04 -18.27 -13.54
CA LYS A 329 15.27 -17.96 -12.78
C LYS A 329 15.13 -18.42 -11.33
N ALA A 330 13.98 -18.15 -10.71
CA ALA A 330 13.69 -18.58 -9.34
C ALA A 330 13.68 -20.11 -9.21
N ALA A 331 13.04 -20.81 -10.14
CA ALA A 331 13.00 -22.27 -10.22
C ALA A 331 14.41 -22.86 -10.32
N LYS A 332 15.25 -22.34 -11.22
CA LYS A 332 16.65 -22.80 -11.39
C LYS A 332 17.44 -22.62 -10.09
N LYS A 333 17.34 -21.47 -9.43
CA LYS A 333 18.04 -21.19 -8.16
C LYS A 333 17.54 -22.09 -7.02
N TYR A 334 16.24 -22.35 -6.95
CA TYR A 334 15.67 -23.25 -5.97
C TYR A 334 16.12 -24.70 -6.20
N LEU A 335 16.05 -25.21 -7.44
CA LEU A 335 16.51 -26.55 -7.79
C LEU A 335 18.01 -26.73 -7.47
N LEU A 336 18.86 -25.75 -7.81
CA LEU A 336 20.28 -25.78 -7.43
C LEU A 336 20.48 -25.83 -5.91
N ALA A 337 19.64 -25.14 -5.13
CA ALA A 337 19.69 -25.21 -3.68
C ALA A 337 19.22 -26.57 -3.13
N CYS A 338 18.24 -27.21 -3.78
CA CYS A 338 17.84 -28.58 -3.47
C CYS A 338 18.92 -29.61 -3.82
N LEU A 339 19.64 -29.44 -4.93
CA LEU A 339 20.77 -30.30 -5.29
C LEU A 339 21.91 -30.20 -4.26
N LYS A 340 22.20 -29.00 -3.76
CA LYS A 340 23.21 -28.80 -2.71
C LYS A 340 22.77 -29.32 -1.33
N ASN A 341 21.47 -29.29 -1.04
CA ASN A 341 20.90 -29.82 0.19
C ASN A 341 19.47 -30.34 -0.05
N PRO A 342 19.29 -31.66 -0.21
CA PRO A 342 17.99 -32.27 -0.53
C PRO A 342 16.88 -31.96 0.47
N LEU A 343 17.21 -31.68 1.74
CA LEU A 343 16.23 -31.31 2.78
C LEU A 343 15.48 -30.01 2.45
N ASN A 344 16.01 -29.18 1.54
CA ASN A 344 15.30 -27.99 1.04
C ASN A 344 13.98 -28.34 0.34
N ILE A 345 13.82 -29.55 -0.19
CA ILE A 345 12.56 -29.96 -0.85
C ILE A 345 11.38 -29.99 0.14
N PHE A 346 11.64 -30.24 1.42
CA PHE A 346 10.62 -30.26 2.47
C PHE A 346 10.36 -28.87 3.07
N ARG A 347 11.19 -27.88 2.75
CA ARG A 347 10.98 -26.50 3.20
C ARG A 347 9.84 -25.85 2.42
N LYS A 348 9.08 -25.01 3.11
CA LYS A 348 8.06 -24.16 2.49
C LYS A 348 8.74 -23.00 1.76
N LEU A 349 8.20 -22.66 0.59
CA LEU A 349 8.51 -21.42 -0.11
C LEU A 349 7.36 -20.46 0.09
N TYR A 350 7.69 -19.20 0.33
CA TYR A 350 6.75 -18.12 0.58
C TYR A 350 6.81 -17.12 -0.57
N LEU A 351 5.64 -16.66 -0.97
CA LEU A 351 5.43 -15.48 -1.79
C LEU A 351 5.33 -14.26 -0.89
N GLN A 352 5.91 -13.16 -1.33
CA GLN A 352 5.84 -11.89 -0.64
C GLN A 352 5.85 -10.74 -1.64
N THR A 353 4.95 -9.81 -1.40
CA THR A 353 4.78 -8.62 -2.23
C THR A 353 5.56 -7.46 -1.62
N ILE A 354 6.30 -6.73 -2.44
CA ILE A 354 6.88 -5.43 -2.08
C ILE A 354 6.30 -4.40 -3.05
N MET A 355 5.75 -3.31 -2.53
CA MET A 355 4.99 -2.35 -3.32
C MET A 355 5.45 -0.93 -3.05
N PHE A 356 5.56 -0.11 -4.09
CA PHE A 356 5.80 1.33 -3.96
C PHE A 356 4.55 2.08 -4.39
N ILE A 357 4.12 3.05 -3.59
CA ILE A 357 2.99 3.94 -3.90
C ILE A 357 3.55 5.35 -4.06
N GLN A 358 3.44 5.89 -5.26
CA GLN A 358 3.76 7.27 -5.59
C GLN A 358 2.46 8.05 -5.65
N PRO A 359 2.25 9.02 -4.74
CA PRO A 359 1.07 9.87 -4.81
C PRO A 359 1.20 10.86 -5.98
N VAL A 360 0.42 11.94 -5.92
CA VAL A 360 0.44 13.00 -6.95
C VAL A 360 1.87 13.48 -7.24
N ASP A 361 2.18 13.67 -8.51
CA ASP A 361 3.34 14.45 -8.93
C ASP A 361 2.86 15.75 -9.57
N PHE A 362 3.62 16.81 -9.36
CA PHE A 362 3.37 18.10 -9.97
C PHE A 362 4.37 18.29 -11.11
N GLY A 363 3.87 18.28 -12.34
CA GLY A 363 4.70 18.55 -13.51
C GLY A 363 5.02 20.03 -13.66
N VAL A 364 6.03 20.35 -14.48
CA VAL A 364 6.50 21.73 -14.67
C VAL A 364 5.42 22.68 -15.19
N ASP A 365 4.45 22.15 -15.93
CA ASP A 365 3.32 22.91 -16.48
C ASP A 365 2.12 23.00 -15.52
N GLY A 366 2.27 22.55 -14.27
CA GLY A 366 1.22 22.53 -13.25
C GLY A 366 0.28 21.33 -13.34
N GLU A 367 0.54 20.39 -14.25
CA GLU A 367 -0.18 19.11 -14.32
C GLU A 367 -0.06 18.35 -12.99
N GLN A 368 -1.11 17.61 -12.64
CA GLN A 368 -1.20 16.85 -11.40
C GLN A 368 -1.38 15.38 -11.74
N ASN A 369 -0.27 14.70 -11.95
CA ASN A 369 -0.25 13.32 -12.37
C ASN A 369 -0.67 12.41 -11.20
N MET A 370 -1.88 11.86 -11.24
CA MET A 370 -2.48 10.99 -10.23
C MET A 370 -2.31 9.51 -10.59
N CYS A 371 -2.66 8.59 -9.69
CA CYS A 371 -2.81 7.16 -9.97
C CYS A 371 -3.99 6.89 -10.93
N ASP A 372 -3.71 6.39 -12.14
CA ASP A 372 -4.72 6.03 -13.14
C ASP A 372 -5.41 4.71 -12.78
N GLY A 373 -6.70 4.79 -12.40
CA GLY A 373 -7.41 3.68 -11.76
C GLY A 373 -6.96 3.46 -10.32
N CYS A 374 -6.86 4.55 -9.55
CA CYS A 374 -6.29 4.51 -8.20
C CYS A 374 -7.01 3.51 -7.26
N PRO A 375 -6.28 2.64 -6.54
CA PRO A 375 -6.83 1.77 -5.50
C PRO A 375 -7.39 2.54 -4.29
N ASP A 376 -6.76 3.66 -3.93
CA ASP A 376 -7.10 4.47 -2.74
C ASP A 376 -8.21 5.48 -3.05
N VAL A 377 -9.31 5.00 -3.61
CA VAL A 377 -10.51 5.79 -3.93
C VAL A 377 -11.55 5.63 -2.84
N THR A 378 -12.12 6.74 -2.42
CA THR A 378 -13.14 6.82 -1.38
C THR A 378 -14.44 7.46 -1.87
N VAL A 379 -15.47 7.46 -1.04
CA VAL A 379 -16.78 8.06 -1.35
C VAL A 379 -16.87 9.44 -0.72
N TRP A 380 -17.36 10.39 -1.52
CA TRP A 380 -17.76 11.73 -1.07
C TRP A 380 -18.90 12.23 -1.92
N ASN A 381 -20.02 12.62 -1.30
CA ASN A 381 -21.22 13.10 -1.99
C ASN A 381 -21.65 12.17 -3.14
N ASP A 382 -21.77 10.88 -2.85
CA ASP A 382 -22.15 9.80 -3.80
C ASP A 382 -21.25 9.64 -5.02
N LYS A 383 -20.04 10.21 -4.97
CA LYS A 383 -19.02 10.12 -6.01
C LYS A 383 -17.75 9.47 -5.49
N LEU A 384 -17.03 8.84 -6.42
CA LEU A 384 -15.71 8.29 -6.18
C LEU A 384 -14.66 9.39 -6.30
N VAL A 385 -13.80 9.53 -5.30
CA VAL A 385 -12.75 10.56 -5.22
C VAL A 385 -11.43 9.97 -4.71
N TRP A 386 -10.29 10.55 -5.07
CA TRP A 386 -9.00 10.15 -4.50
C TRP A 386 -8.93 10.46 -3.01
N SER A 387 -8.64 9.45 -2.18
CA SER A 387 -8.55 9.62 -0.74
C SER A 387 -7.47 10.63 -0.35
N CYS A 388 -6.30 10.57 -0.98
CA CYS A 388 -5.18 11.49 -0.70
C CYS A 388 -5.47 12.97 -1.02
N ARG A 389 -6.59 13.26 -1.71
CA ARG A 389 -7.02 14.62 -2.08
C ARG A 389 -8.42 14.97 -1.58
N LEU A 390 -9.05 14.11 -0.77
CA LEU A 390 -10.41 14.37 -0.30
C LEU A 390 -10.48 15.61 0.61
N GLU A 391 -9.40 16.01 1.29
CA GLU A 391 -9.40 17.28 2.05
C GLU A 391 -9.61 18.50 1.15
N GLU A 392 -9.17 18.49 -0.11
CA GLU A 392 -9.46 19.58 -1.04
C GLU A 392 -10.97 19.69 -1.32
N GLN A 393 -11.65 18.55 -1.48
CA GLN A 393 -13.10 18.51 -1.68
C GLN A 393 -13.86 18.99 -0.45
N LYS A 394 -13.38 18.67 0.75
CA LYS A 394 -14.00 19.11 2.02
C LYS A 394 -13.78 20.60 2.27
N GLN A 395 -12.57 21.10 2.01
CA GLN A 395 -12.17 22.48 2.30
C GLN A 395 -12.63 23.46 1.22
N PHE A 396 -12.57 23.07 -0.05
CA PHE A 396 -12.76 23.97 -1.19
C PHE A 396 -13.88 23.53 -2.14
N GLY A 397 -14.55 22.40 -1.87
CA GLY A 397 -15.66 21.90 -2.70
C GLY A 397 -15.24 21.36 -4.07
N THR A 398 -13.95 21.31 -4.38
CA THR A 398 -13.39 20.82 -5.65
C THR A 398 -11.92 20.43 -5.50
N PHE A 399 -11.38 19.72 -6.47
CA PHE A 399 -9.95 19.44 -6.52
C PHE A 399 -9.19 20.70 -6.92
N LEU A 400 -8.10 20.99 -6.19
CA LEU A 400 -7.24 22.13 -6.48
C LEU A 400 -6.47 21.90 -7.77
N LYS A 401 -6.32 22.95 -8.57
CA LYS A 401 -5.42 22.96 -9.73
C LYS A 401 -4.18 23.75 -9.42
N SER A 402 -3.02 23.23 -9.81
CA SER A 402 -1.75 23.95 -9.79
C SER A 402 -1.52 24.63 -11.13
N VAL A 403 -1.08 25.88 -11.11
CA VAL A 403 -0.74 26.68 -12.29
C VAL A 403 0.66 27.24 -12.08
N PRO A 404 1.62 27.08 -13.00
CA PRO A 404 2.97 27.61 -12.84
C PRO A 404 2.97 29.12 -12.60
N GLN A 405 3.75 29.56 -11.62
CA GLN A 405 4.04 30.98 -11.44
C GLN A 405 4.89 31.47 -12.61
N LYS A 406 4.58 32.68 -13.12
CA LYS A 406 5.34 33.32 -14.20
C LYS A 406 6.61 33.97 -13.71
#